data_AF-A0A954XAI4-F1
#
_entry.id   AF-A0A954XAI4-F1
#
_cell.length_a   1.000
_cell.length_b   1.000
_cell.length_c   1.000
_cell.angle_alpha   90.00
_cell.angle_beta   90.00
_cell.angle_gamma   90.00
#
_symmetry.space_group_name_H-M   'P 1'
#
loop_
_entity.id
_entity.type
_entity.pdbx_description
1 polymer ?
#
loop_
_entity_poly.entity_id
_entity_poly.type
_entity_poly.pdbx_seq_one_letter_code
_entity_poly.pdbx_strand_id
1 'polypeptide(L)'
;IGEEDVMSYEELQDSIGELIHGKQWPTIRIPKVMAKAGAWTKEKLASGDDDAPFIRPWMIDLADQNYPVDLRRASDQLRWYPRHTLRSTLPVMIEHLRRDPKQWYETNHLPLPQELRHE
;
A
#
# COMPACT_ATOMS: atom_id res chain seq x y z
N ILE A 1 8.57 2.26 12.44
CA ILE A 1 8.13 3.52 13.09
C ILE A 1 6.63 3.60 12.85
N GLY A 2 5.82 3.73 13.89
CA GLY A 2 4.35 3.75 13.78
C GLY A 2 3.76 5.12 14.06
N GLU A 3 2.52 5.31 13.66
CA GLU A 3 1.71 6.51 13.90
C GLU A 3 0.37 6.13 14.52
N GLU A 4 -0.25 7.05 15.25
CA GLU A 4 -1.57 6.85 15.87
C GLU A 4 -2.73 7.09 14.89
N ASP A 5 -2.54 7.95 13.87
CA ASP A 5 -3.53 8.14 12.80
C ASP A 5 -3.47 6.96 11.84
N VAL A 6 -4.42 6.03 11.99
CA VAL A 6 -4.54 4.88 11.11
C VAL A 6 -5.58 5.17 10.04
N MET A 7 -5.15 5.17 8.78
CA MET A 7 -6.06 5.16 7.64
C MET A 7 -6.53 3.73 7.37
N SER A 8 -7.83 3.56 7.16
CA SER A 8 -8.39 2.32 6.62
C SER A 8 -7.95 2.09 5.16
N TYR A 9 -8.02 0.85 4.68
CA TYR A 9 -7.75 0.55 3.27
C TYR A 9 -8.68 1.29 2.32
N GLU A 10 -9.95 1.49 2.71
CA GLU A 10 -10.93 2.26 1.95
C GLU A 10 -10.48 3.73 1.84
N GLU A 11 -10.16 4.38 2.96
CA GLU A 11 -9.65 5.75 2.95
C GLU A 11 -8.37 5.90 2.12
N LEU A 12 -7.43 4.95 2.21
CA LEU A 12 -6.21 4.96 1.41
C LEU A 12 -6.51 4.85 -0.08
N GLN A 13 -7.36 3.90 -0.47
CA GLN A 13 -7.72 3.68 -1.86
C GLN A 13 -8.45 4.88 -2.46
N ASP A 14 -9.41 5.45 -1.73
CA ASP A 14 -10.16 6.63 -2.15
C ASP A 14 -9.24 7.84 -2.30
N SER A 15 -8.39 8.08 -1.30
CA SER A 15 -7.42 9.19 -1.33
C SER A 15 -6.45 9.07 -2.49
N ILE A 16 -5.85 7.89 -2.70
CA ILE A 16 -4.92 7.64 -3.82
C ILE A 16 -5.66 7.80 -5.16
N GLY A 17 -6.86 7.22 -5.27
CA GLY A 17 -7.67 7.28 -6.48
C GLY A 17 -7.99 8.71 -6.88
N GLU A 18 -8.42 9.53 -5.93
CA GLU A 18 -8.69 10.95 -6.16
C GLU A 18 -7.42 11.74 -6.51
N LEU A 19 -6.31 11.51 -5.81
CA LEU A 19 -5.04 12.21 -6.08
C LEU A 19 -4.46 11.88 -7.47
N ILE A 20 -4.60 10.63 -7.92
CA ILE A 20 -4.11 10.18 -9.22
C ILE A 20 -5.05 10.60 -10.35
N HIS A 21 -6.36 10.40 -10.19
CA HIS A 21 -7.33 10.57 -11.27
C HIS A 21 -8.06 11.92 -11.26
N GLY A 22 -7.93 12.72 -10.21
CA GLY A 22 -8.64 14.00 -10.02
C GLY A 22 -10.14 13.86 -9.83
N LYS A 23 -10.63 12.64 -9.58
CA LYS A 23 -12.04 12.30 -9.39
C LYS A 23 -12.14 11.02 -8.57
N GLN A 24 -13.31 10.76 -7.98
CA GLN A 24 -13.55 9.49 -7.32
C GLN A 24 -13.28 8.30 -8.26
N TRP A 25 -12.52 7.34 -7.74
CA TRP A 25 -12.16 6.11 -8.42
C TRP A 25 -12.77 4.93 -7.65
N PRO A 26 -13.94 4.42 -8.08
CA PRO A 26 -14.68 3.44 -7.30
C PRO A 26 -13.90 2.12 -7.20
N THR A 27 -13.71 1.64 -5.98
CA THR A 27 -13.12 0.33 -5.69
C THR A 27 -14.22 -0.72 -5.54
N ILE A 28 -13.93 -1.94 -6.00
CA ILE A 28 -14.87 -3.06 -5.93
C ILE A 28 -14.45 -3.96 -4.77
N ARG A 29 -15.33 -4.12 -3.78
CA ARG A 29 -15.09 -5.03 -2.67
C ARG A 29 -15.25 -6.48 -3.14
N ILE A 30 -14.17 -7.25 -3.07
CA ILE A 30 -14.18 -8.68 -3.34
C ILE A 30 -14.43 -9.44 -2.03
N PRO A 31 -15.40 -10.36 -1.96
CA PRO A 31 -15.60 -11.20 -0.79
C PRO A 31 -14.36 -12.02 -0.45
N LYS A 32 -14.00 -12.13 0.84
CA LYS A 32 -12.79 -12.85 1.30
C LYS A 32 -12.66 -14.27 0.75
N VAL A 33 -13.77 -15.01 0.71
CA VAL A 33 -13.80 -16.39 0.21
C VAL A 33 -13.36 -16.44 -1.26
N MET A 34 -13.85 -15.51 -2.07
CA MET A 34 -13.48 -15.40 -3.48
C MET A 34 -12.02 -14.99 -3.65
N ALA A 35 -11.56 -14.00 -2.87
CA ALA A 35 -10.16 -13.57 -2.88
C ALA A 35 -9.22 -14.72 -2.49
N LYS A 36 -9.55 -15.50 -1.44
CA LYS A 36 -8.77 -16.65 -0.98
C LYS A 36 -8.71 -17.75 -2.02
N ALA A 37 -9.85 -18.10 -2.62
CA ALA A 37 -9.90 -19.10 -3.69
C ALA A 37 -9.02 -18.68 -4.87
N GLY A 38 -9.09 -17.41 -5.28
CA GLY A 38 -8.23 -16.87 -6.35
C GLY A 38 -6.74 -16.92 -6.01
N ALA A 39 -6.37 -16.50 -4.79
CA ALA A 39 -4.98 -16.54 -4.32
C ALA A 39 -4.44 -17.97 -4.23
N TRP A 40 -5.24 -18.91 -3.73
CA TRP A 40 -4.86 -20.32 -3.64
C TRP A 40 -4.66 -20.96 -5.01
N THR A 41 -5.56 -20.67 -5.97
CA THR A 41 -5.40 -21.14 -7.36
C THR A 41 -4.13 -20.59 -8.00
N LYS A 42 -3.83 -19.30 -7.81
CA LYS A 42 -2.57 -18.69 -8.28
C LYS A 42 -1.35 -19.36 -7.67
N GLU A 43 -1.38 -19.63 -6.36
CA GLU A 43 -0.30 -20.32 -5.65
C GLU A 43 -0.08 -21.74 -6.19
N LYS A 44 -1.15 -22.44 -6.59
CA LYS A 44 -1.07 -23.79 -7.17
C LYS A 44 -0.56 -23.82 -8.61
N LEU A 45 -0.80 -22.74 -9.37
CA LEU A 45 -0.36 -22.63 -10.76
C LEU A 45 1.09 -22.12 -10.88
N ALA A 46 1.65 -21.54 -9.81
CA ALA A 46 3.05 -21.14 -9.77
C ALA A 46 3.95 -22.38 -9.93
N SER A 47 4.86 -22.33 -10.91
CA SER A 47 5.72 -23.46 -11.28
C SER A 47 7.12 -23.39 -10.66
N GLY A 48 7.39 -22.38 -9.82
CA GLY A 48 8.65 -22.18 -9.12
C GLY A 48 8.58 -20.98 -8.16
N ASP A 49 9.63 -20.79 -7.35
CA ASP A 49 9.70 -19.70 -6.36
C ASP A 49 9.74 -18.31 -7.01
N ASP A 50 10.33 -18.19 -8.21
CA ASP A 50 10.39 -16.94 -8.98
C ASP A 50 9.01 -16.51 -9.52
N ASP A 51 8.06 -17.45 -9.63
CA ASP A 51 6.67 -17.22 -10.07
C ASP A 51 5.68 -17.21 -8.90
N ALA A 52 6.17 -17.29 -7.66
CA ALA A 52 5.30 -17.32 -6.50
C ALA A 52 4.53 -16.00 -6.36
N PRO A 53 3.18 -16.04 -6.27
CA PRO A 53 2.41 -14.83 -6.10
C PRO A 53 2.77 -14.17 -4.77
N PHE A 54 3.06 -12.87 -4.80
CA PHE A 54 3.29 -12.07 -3.60
C PHE A 54 2.13 -12.24 -2.61
N ILE A 55 0.87 -12.18 -3.10
CA ILE A 55 -0.32 -12.35 -2.28
C ILE A 55 -0.62 -13.84 -2.01
N ARG A 56 -0.45 -14.24 -0.75
CA ARG A 56 -0.76 -15.58 -0.22
C ARG A 56 -2.17 -15.60 0.42
N PRO A 57 -2.87 -16.74 0.44
CA PRO A 57 -4.22 -16.83 0.99
C PRO A 57 -4.36 -16.37 2.44
N TRP A 58 -3.36 -16.64 3.29
CA TRP A 58 -3.37 -16.25 4.70
C TRP A 58 -3.29 -14.72 4.87
N MET A 59 -2.68 -13.98 3.95
CA MET A 59 -2.61 -12.51 4.04
C MET A 59 -3.96 -11.84 3.88
N ILE A 60 -4.92 -12.51 3.24
CA ILE A 60 -6.29 -12.00 3.08
C ILE A 60 -7.03 -11.97 4.44
N ASP A 61 -6.66 -12.84 5.38
CA ASP A 61 -7.21 -12.78 6.73
C ASP A 61 -6.67 -11.57 7.51
N LEU A 62 -5.44 -11.17 7.24
CA LEU A 62 -4.78 -10.02 7.86
C LEU A 62 -5.23 -8.69 7.24
N ALA A 63 -5.63 -8.68 5.96
CA ALA A 63 -6.00 -7.46 5.23
C ALA A 63 -7.20 -6.70 5.84
N ASP A 64 -8.03 -7.35 6.65
CA ASP A 64 -9.15 -6.69 7.33
C ASP A 64 -8.82 -6.29 8.78
N GLN A 65 -7.64 -6.65 9.28
CA GLN A 65 -7.26 -6.36 10.66
C GLN A 65 -6.76 -4.91 10.77
N ASN A 66 -7.34 -4.16 11.69
CA ASN A 66 -6.85 -2.85 12.05
C ASN A 66 -5.85 -2.99 13.22
N TYR A 67 -4.61 -2.58 13.00
CA TYR A 67 -3.53 -2.65 13.99
C TYR A 67 -3.11 -1.25 14.44
N PRO A 68 -3.87 -0.59 15.32
CA PRO A 68 -3.45 0.69 15.88
C PRO A 68 -2.16 0.52 16.68
N VAL A 69 -1.22 1.44 16.46
CA VAL A 69 0.05 1.45 17.18
C VAL A 69 -0.08 2.34 18.41
N ASP A 70 0.21 1.78 19.59
CA ASP A 70 0.29 2.54 20.83
C ASP A 70 1.68 3.16 20.99
N LEU A 71 1.74 4.49 20.93
CA LEU A 71 3.00 5.24 21.04
C LEU A 71 3.34 5.70 22.45
N ARG A 72 2.49 5.42 23.46
CA ARG A 72 2.68 5.90 24.84
C ARG A 72 4.06 5.55 25.39
N ARG A 73 4.52 4.31 25.19
CA ARG A 73 5.83 3.89 25.67
C ARG A 73 6.98 4.68 25.03
N ALA A 74 6.89 4.97 23.73
CA ALA A 74 7.92 5.73 23.02
C ALA A 74 7.88 7.22 23.42
N SER A 75 6.69 7.78 23.57
CA SER A 75 6.47 9.13 24.10
C SER A 75 7.07 9.27 25.51
N ASP A 76 6.73 8.37 26.43
CA ASP A 76 7.09 8.50 27.84
C ASP A 76 8.58 8.29 28.07
N GLN A 77 9.18 7.32 27.38
CA GLN A 77 10.57 6.93 27.61
C GLN A 77 11.55 7.74 26.75
N LEU A 78 11.16 8.10 25.54
CA LEU A 78 12.06 8.70 24.55
C LEU A 78 11.66 10.13 24.17
N ARG A 79 10.50 10.62 24.62
CA ARG A 79 9.89 11.88 24.15
C ARG A 79 9.82 11.95 22.63
N TRP A 80 9.61 10.78 22.02
CA TRP A 80 9.57 10.61 20.58
C TRP A 80 8.13 10.60 20.09
N TYR A 81 7.90 11.31 18.99
CA TYR A 81 6.60 11.42 18.32
C TYR A 81 6.80 11.38 16.79
N PRO A 82 5.84 10.85 16.02
CA PRO A 82 5.89 10.89 14.57
C PRO A 82 5.85 12.34 14.10
N ARG A 83 6.77 12.70 13.21
CA ARG A 83 6.85 14.05 12.61
C ARG A 83 6.01 14.19 11.33
N HIS A 84 5.72 13.06 10.71
CA HIS A 84 4.96 12.95 9.48
C HIS A 84 3.87 11.91 9.70
N THR A 85 2.72 12.12 9.07
CA THR A 85 1.67 11.11 9.00
C THR A 85 1.47 10.63 7.59
N LEU A 86 1.00 9.39 7.40
CA LEU A 86 0.71 8.90 6.05
C LEU A 86 -0.33 9.78 5.36
N ARG A 87 -1.40 10.15 6.07
CA ARG A 87 -2.47 11.03 5.57
C ARG A 87 -1.95 12.36 5.03
N SER A 88 -1.00 12.99 5.73
CA SER A 88 -0.43 14.28 5.31
C SER A 88 0.65 14.14 4.24
N THR A 89 1.34 12.99 4.20
CA THR A 89 2.47 12.75 3.30
C THR A 89 2.03 12.19 1.95
N LEU A 90 0.90 11.49 1.91
CA LEU A 90 0.39 10.84 0.70
C LEU A 90 0.17 11.79 -0.48
N PRO A 91 -0.45 12.99 -0.31
CA PRO A 91 -0.57 13.95 -1.42
C PRO A 91 0.79 14.39 -1.99
N VAL A 92 1.77 14.62 -1.12
CA VAL A 92 3.14 14.99 -1.52
C VAL A 92 3.79 13.85 -2.30
N MET A 93 3.67 12.61 -1.82
CA MET A 93 4.21 11.44 -2.53
C MET A 93 3.63 11.30 -3.94
N ILE A 94 2.32 11.49 -4.10
CA ILE A 94 1.65 11.42 -5.41
C ILE A 94 2.04 12.60 -6.31
N GLU A 95 2.21 13.80 -5.76
CA GLU A 95 2.71 14.95 -6.53
C GLU A 95 4.11 14.66 -7.10
N HIS A 96 5.02 14.15 -6.27
CA HIS A 96 6.36 13.78 -6.72
C HIS A 96 6.34 12.65 -7.76
N LEU A 97 5.48 11.64 -7.58
CA LEU A 97 5.26 10.58 -8.57
C LEU A 97 4.78 11.14 -9.91
N ARG A 98 3.83 12.08 -9.90
CA ARG A 98 3.28 12.69 -11.13
C ARG A 98 4.26 13.62 -11.82
N ARG A 99 5.14 14.29 -11.07
CA ARG A 99 6.11 15.25 -11.61
C ARG A 99 7.20 14.57 -12.44
N ASP A 100 7.76 13.48 -11.92
CA ASP A 100 8.80 12.71 -12.61
C ASP A 100 8.69 11.23 -12.20
N PRO A 101 7.85 10.44 -12.89
CA PRO A 101 7.63 9.05 -12.55
C PRO A 101 8.92 8.23 -12.55
N LYS A 102 9.76 8.38 -13.58
CA LYS A 102 11.00 7.60 -13.72
C LYS A 102 11.95 7.86 -12.55
N GLN A 103 12.23 9.14 -12.26
CA GLN A 103 13.05 9.52 -11.12
C GLN A 103 12.44 9.05 -9.79
N TRP A 104 11.12 9.10 -9.64
CA TRP A 104 10.44 8.65 -8.42
C TRP A 104 10.67 7.15 -8.16
N TYR A 105 10.50 6.30 -9.18
CA TYR A 105 10.76 4.86 -9.05
C TYR A 105 12.24 4.59 -8.75
N GLU A 106 13.16 5.25 -9.45
CA GLU A 106 14.61 5.12 -9.22
C GLU A 106 15.00 5.54 -7.79
N THR A 107 14.53 6.70 -7.32
CA THR A 107 14.82 7.24 -5.98
C THR A 107 14.33 6.31 -4.88
N ASN A 108 13.19 5.64 -5.10
CA ASN A 108 12.61 4.70 -4.14
C ASN A 108 13.11 3.26 -4.34
N HIS A 109 14.07 3.03 -5.25
CA HIS A 109 14.61 1.71 -5.58
C HIS A 109 13.53 0.69 -6.00
N LEU A 110 12.52 1.16 -6.73
CA LEU A 110 11.42 0.34 -7.23
C LEU A 110 11.67 -0.05 -8.70
N PRO A 111 11.25 -1.26 -9.12
CA PRO A 111 11.38 -1.67 -10.51
C PRO A 111 10.51 -0.78 -11.40
N LEU A 112 11.08 -0.31 -12.51
CA LEU A 112 10.35 0.52 -13.47
C LEU A 112 9.22 -0.29 -14.15
N PRO A 113 8.00 0.27 -14.25
CA PRO A 113 6.94 -0.22 -15.12
C PRO A 113 7.45 -0.40 -16.55
N GLN A 114 6.86 -1.31 -17.33
CA GLN A 114 7.31 -1.56 -18.70
C GLN A 114 7.19 -0.30 -19.57
N GLU A 115 6.14 0.49 -19.32
CA GLU A 115 5.82 1.72 -20.03
C GLU A 115 6.92 2.77 -19.88
N LEU A 116 7.59 2.83 -18.73
CA LEU A 116 8.65 3.80 -18.40
C LEU A 116 10.07 3.30 -18.72
N ARG A 117 10.21 2.04 -19.16
CA ARG A 117 11.52 1.46 -19.53
C ARG A 117 11.97 1.82 -20.94
N HIS A 118 11.03 2.25 -21.79
CA HIS A 118 11.26 2.49 -23.21
C HIS A 118 11.35 3.98 -23.58
N GLU A 119 11.30 4.88 -22.58
CA GLU A 119 11.54 6.33 -22.69
C GLU A 119 12.98 6.70 -22.29
#